data_AF-A0A7Y5UWS7-F1
#
_entry.id   AF-A0A7Y5UWS7-F1
#
_cell.length_a   1.000
_cell.length_b   1.000
_cell.length_c   1.000
_cell.angle_alpha   90.00
_cell.angle_beta   90.00
_cell.angle_gamma   90.00
#
_symmetry.space_group_name_H-M   'P 1'
#
loop_
_entity.id
_entity.type
_entity.pdbx_description
1 polymer ?
#
loop_
_entity_poly.entity_id
_entity_poly.type
_entity_poly.pdbx_seq_one_letter_code
_entity_poly.pdbx_strand_id
1 'polypeptide(L)'
;MGAALAAAVPAVRALFEQADAILGFELSRVCFEGPDEALKPTEIAQPGLLVTGYACYLAARDELGSPALVAGHSLGEYTALLAAGALDFEAALRLVRRRG
;
A
#
# COMPACT_ATOMS: atom_id res chain seq x y z
N MET A 1 5.71 4.31 -8.52
CA MET A 1 5.66 4.55 -7.06
C MET A 1 6.21 3.36 -6.27
N GLY A 2 6.90 3.58 -5.14
CA GLY A 2 7.30 2.51 -4.19
C GLY A 2 8.61 1.75 -4.49
N ALA A 3 9.12 1.77 -5.73
CA ALA A 3 10.28 0.96 -6.15
C ALA A 3 11.55 1.17 -5.32
N ALA A 4 11.94 2.43 -5.10
CA ALA A 4 13.15 2.76 -4.32
C ALA A 4 13.06 2.26 -2.87
N LEU A 5 11.86 2.33 -2.28
CA LEU A 5 11.63 1.88 -0.91
C LEU A 5 11.65 0.35 -0.81
N ALA A 6 11.07 -0.34 -1.79
CA ALA A 6 11.15 -1.81 -1.89
C ALA A 6 12.59 -2.30 -2.09
N ALA A 7 13.42 -1.56 -2.83
CA ALA A 7 14.84 -1.90 -2.99
C ALA A 7 15.65 -1.71 -1.69
N ALA A 8 15.30 -0.72 -0.86
CA ALA A 8 16.03 -0.38 0.35
C ALA A 8 15.54 -1.14 1.61
N VAL A 9 14.25 -1.46 1.69
CA VAL A 9 13.61 -1.99 2.90
C VAL A 9 13.00 -3.37 2.63
N PRO A 10 13.58 -4.47 3.16
CA PRO A 10 13.09 -5.83 2.90
C PRO A 10 11.62 -6.06 3.25
N ALA A 11 11.13 -5.44 4.34
CA ALA A 11 9.72 -5.53 4.73
C ALA A 11 8.78 -4.88 3.70
N VAL A 12 9.22 -3.82 3.01
CA VAL A 12 8.44 -3.18 1.95
C VAL A 12 8.41 -4.06 0.71
N ARG A 13 9.54 -4.69 0.35
CA ARG A 13 9.54 -5.68 -0.73
C ARG A 13 8.56 -6.82 -0.47
N ALA A 14 8.60 -7.40 0.72
CA ALA A 14 7.68 -8.46 1.12
C ALA A 14 6.22 -8.02 1.09
N LEU A 15 5.93 -6.76 1.44
CA LEU A 15 4.58 -6.19 1.36
C LEU A 15 4.04 -6.17 -0.09
N PHE A 16 4.86 -5.75 -1.05
CA PHE A 16 4.47 -5.75 -2.46
C PHE A 16 4.29 -7.19 -3.00
N GLU A 17 5.18 -8.12 -2.64
CA GLU A 17 5.05 -9.53 -3.00
C GLU A 17 3.75 -10.14 -2.42
N GLN A 18 3.41 -9.80 -1.17
CA GLN A 18 2.16 -10.21 -0.56
C GLN A 18 0.94 -9.59 -1.27
N ALA A 19 1.03 -8.32 -1.68
CA ALA A 19 -0.04 -7.65 -2.42
C ALA A 19 -0.32 -8.35 -3.75
N ASP A 20 0.74 -8.70 -4.50
CA ASP A 20 0.65 -9.40 -5.77
C ASP A 20 -0.02 -10.77 -5.60
N ALA A 21 0.36 -11.52 -4.56
CA ALA A 21 -0.24 -12.81 -4.22
C ALA A 21 -1.74 -12.69 -3.89
N ILE A 22 -2.14 -11.67 -3.12
CA ILE A 22 -3.55 -11.45 -2.74
C ILE A 22 -4.40 -11.02 -3.95
N LEU A 23 -3.84 -10.19 -4.82
CA LEU A 23 -4.55 -9.64 -5.98
C LEU A 23 -4.58 -10.60 -7.19
N GLY A 24 -3.64 -11.54 -7.24
CA GLY A 24 -3.50 -12.49 -8.35
C GLY A 24 -2.88 -11.87 -9.61
N PHE A 25 -2.23 -10.71 -9.49
CA PHE A 25 -1.47 -10.07 -10.57
C PHE A 25 -0.32 -9.22 -10.00
N GLU A 26 0.66 -8.88 -10.84
CA GLU A 26 1.85 -8.11 -10.47
C GLU A 26 1.51 -6.60 -10.33
N LEU A 27 0.83 -6.21 -9.25
CA LEU A 27 0.63 -4.80 -8.90
C LEU A 27 1.99 -4.09 -8.74
N SER A 28 2.96 -4.77 -8.12
CA SER A 28 4.32 -4.27 -7.94
C SER A 28 4.93 -3.80 -9.27
N ARG A 29 4.84 -4.61 -10.32
CA ARG A 29 5.35 -4.28 -11.66
C ARG A 29 4.68 -3.03 -12.24
N VAL A 30 3.36 -2.93 -12.13
CA VAL A 30 2.62 -1.74 -12.59
C VAL A 30 3.05 -0.50 -11.79
N CYS A 31 3.21 -0.62 -10.48
CA CYS A 31 3.69 0.45 -9.62
C CYS A 31 5.14 0.85 -9.91
N PHE A 32 6.03 -0.07 -10.19
CA PHE A 32 7.48 0.19 -10.30
C PHE A 32 7.90 0.64 -11.68
N GLU A 33 7.31 0.04 -12.72
CA GLU A 33 7.78 0.14 -14.10
C GLU A 33 6.69 0.59 -15.08
N GLY A 34 5.42 0.56 -14.66
CA GLY A 34 4.29 0.90 -15.50
C GLY A 34 4.29 2.39 -15.92
N PRO A 35 3.78 2.70 -17.12
CA PRO A 35 3.56 4.09 -17.51
C PRO A 35 2.48 4.73 -16.62
N ASP A 36 2.50 6.06 -16.49
CA ASP A 36 1.55 6.80 -15.66
C ASP A 36 0.09 6.47 -16.01
N GLU A 37 -0.22 6.22 -17.28
CA GLU A 37 -1.54 5.81 -17.76
C GLU A 37 -2.03 4.50 -17.14
N ALA A 38 -1.13 3.53 -16.90
CA ALA A 38 -1.49 2.25 -16.31
C ALA A 38 -1.85 2.39 -14.81
N LEU A 39 -1.45 3.49 -14.18
CA LEU A 39 -1.76 3.81 -12.78
C LEU A 39 -3.03 4.65 -12.61
N LYS A 40 -3.67 5.09 -13.71
CA LYS A 40 -4.90 5.92 -13.66
C LYS A 40 -6.18 5.14 -13.34
N PRO A 41 -6.42 3.91 -13.85
CA PRO A 41 -7.61 3.14 -13.51
C PRO A 41 -7.72 2.99 -12.00
N THR A 42 -8.88 3.30 -11.43
CA THR A 42 -9.08 3.31 -9.97
C THR A 42 -8.75 1.95 -9.35
N GLU A 43 -9.06 0.88 -10.07
CA GLU A 43 -8.81 -0.50 -9.70
C GLU A 43 -7.32 -0.81 -9.51
N ILE A 44 -6.41 -0.03 -10.13
CA ILE A 44 -4.95 -0.10 -9.97
C ILE A 44 -4.47 0.99 -9.03
N ALA A 45 -4.93 2.23 -9.25
CA ALA A 45 -4.53 3.41 -8.51
C ALA A 45 -4.76 3.22 -7.01
N GLN A 46 -5.92 2.70 -6.62
CA GLN A 46 -6.28 2.60 -5.21
C GLN A 46 -5.47 1.52 -4.46
N PRO A 47 -5.35 0.27 -4.95
CA PRO A 47 -4.43 -0.69 -4.35
C PRO A 47 -2.98 -0.18 -4.33
N GLY A 48 -2.51 0.43 -5.42
CA GLY A 48 -1.16 0.99 -5.51
C GLY A 48 -0.88 2.07 -4.45
N LEU A 49 -1.84 2.97 -4.25
CA LEU A 49 -1.76 4.02 -3.22
C LEU A 49 -1.83 3.45 -1.80
N LEU A 50 -2.69 2.46 -1.54
CA LEU A 50 -2.75 1.78 -0.23
C LEU A 50 -1.40 1.13 0.11
N VAL A 51 -0.89 0.29 -0.79
CA VAL A 51 0.36 -0.46 -0.57
C VAL A 51 1.53 0.49 -0.43
N THR A 52 1.64 1.50 -1.29
CA THR A 52 2.73 2.50 -1.23
C THR A 52 2.63 3.34 0.04
N GLY A 53 1.44 3.80 0.42
CA GLY A 53 1.25 4.59 1.64
C GLY A 53 1.60 3.80 2.89
N TYR A 54 1.19 2.54 2.96
CA TYR A 54 1.53 1.66 4.07
C TYR A 54 3.02 1.28 4.08
N ALA A 55 3.63 1.10 2.91
CA ALA A 55 5.07 0.89 2.79
C ALA A 55 5.88 2.05 3.41
N CYS A 56 5.49 3.30 3.12
CA CYS A 56 6.11 4.47 3.75
C CYS A 56 5.98 4.44 5.28
N TYR A 57 4.80 4.08 5.80
CA TYR A 57 4.61 3.91 7.24
C TYR A 57 5.49 2.81 7.81
N LEU A 58 5.55 1.62 7.18
CA LEU A 58 6.39 0.52 7.64
C LEU A 58 7.87 0.89 7.69
N ALA A 59 8.36 1.62 6.69
CA ALA A 59 9.75 2.05 6.64
C ALA A 59 10.11 3.07 7.73
N ALA A 60 9.15 3.89 8.18
CA ALA A 60 9.36 4.92 9.19
C ALA A 60 8.90 4.53 10.60
N ARG A 61 8.13 3.44 10.74
CA ARG A 61 7.44 3.06 11.99
C ARG A 61 8.37 2.99 13.20
N ASP A 62 9.53 2.39 13.03
CA ASP A 62 10.44 2.15 14.16
C ASP A 62 11.06 3.47 14.66
N GLU A 63 11.22 4.46 13.78
CA GLU A 63 11.67 5.82 14.13
C GLU A 63 10.52 6.70 14.65
N LEU A 64 9.30 6.52 14.13
CA LEU A 64 8.12 7.27 14.51
C LEU A 64 7.53 6.83 15.86
N GLY A 65 7.77 5.58 16.26
CA GLY A 65 7.07 4.95 17.37
C GLY A 65 5.59 4.71 17.05
N SER A 66 4.80 4.39 18.07
CA SER A 66 3.35 4.18 17.92
C SER A 66 2.61 5.52 17.83
N PRO A 67 1.91 5.83 16.72
CA PRO A 67 1.18 7.09 16.62
C PRO A 67 -0.02 7.10 17.58
N ALA A 68 -0.23 8.24 18.26
CA ALA A 68 -1.40 8.43 19.13
C ALA A 68 -2.71 8.63 18.34
N LEU A 69 -2.60 9.19 17.12
CA LEU A 69 -3.71 9.47 16.22
C LEU A 69 -3.24 9.25 14.77
N VAL A 70 -4.16 8.77 13.93
CA VAL A 70 -3.97 8.64 12.49
C VAL A 70 -5.21 9.13 11.76
N ALA A 71 -5.03 9.68 10.58
CA ALA A 71 -6.12 10.10 9.69
C ALA A 71 -5.66 9.97 8.24
N GLY A 72 -6.62 9.82 7.33
CA GLY A 72 -6.33 9.77 5.91
C GLY A 72 -7.50 10.29 5.10
N HIS A 73 -7.19 10.94 3.98
CA HIS A 73 -8.21 11.54 3.11
C HIS A 73 -8.69 10.55 2.06
N SER A 74 -10.00 10.30 1.98
CA SER A 74 -10.62 9.37 1.03
C SER A 74 -9.98 7.98 1.13
N LEU A 75 -9.29 7.51 0.08
CA LEU A 75 -8.58 6.23 0.12
C LEU A 75 -7.55 6.14 1.27
N GLY A 76 -6.90 7.26 1.61
CA GLY A 76 -5.91 7.29 2.68
C GLY A 76 -6.47 6.86 4.03
N GLU A 77 -7.78 6.92 4.25
CA GLU A 77 -8.43 6.42 5.46
C GLU A 77 -8.15 4.91 5.67
N TYR A 78 -8.12 4.11 4.60
CA TYR A 78 -7.77 2.69 4.69
C TYR A 78 -6.31 2.48 5.12
N THR A 79 -5.39 3.30 4.61
CA THR A 79 -3.99 3.30 5.04
C THR A 79 -3.86 3.68 6.52
N ALA A 80 -4.65 4.68 6.98
CA ALA A 80 -4.68 5.08 8.38
C ALA A 80 -5.24 3.97 9.28
N LEU A 81 -6.36 3.34 8.90
CA LEU A 81 -6.95 2.22 9.63
C LEU A 81 -5.97 1.04 9.74
N LEU A 82 -5.23 0.75 8.67
CA LEU A 82 -4.20 -0.28 8.66
C LEU A 82 -3.01 0.09 9.55
N ALA A 83 -2.57 1.35 9.54
CA ALA A 83 -1.51 1.84 10.43
C ALA A 83 -1.93 1.78 11.92
N ALA A 84 -3.21 2.01 12.23
CA ALA A 84 -3.79 1.86 13.56
C ALA A 84 -4.04 0.39 13.97
N GLY A 85 -3.88 -0.58 13.06
CA GLY A 85 -4.18 -1.99 13.33
C GLY A 85 -5.68 -2.31 13.42
N ALA A 86 -6.56 -1.41 12.96
CA ALA A 86 -8.01 -1.64 12.92
C ALA A 86 -8.43 -2.57 11.77
N LEU A 87 -7.58 -2.70 10.75
CA LEU A 87 -7.71 -3.65 9.66
C LEU A 87 -6.38 -4.40 9.52
N ASP A 88 -6.44 -5.68 9.13
CA ASP A 88 -5.26 -6.36 8.62
C ASP A 88 -5.01 -5.98 7.14
N PHE A 89 -3.80 -6.25 6.66
CA PHE A 89 -3.36 -5.84 5.32
C PHE A 89 -4.19 -6.50 4.21
N GLU A 90 -4.52 -7.77 4.35
CA GLU A 90 -5.27 -8.51 3.33
C GLU A 90 -6.70 -8.00 3.21
N ALA A 91 -7.36 -7.77 4.34
CA ALA A 91 -8.69 -7.18 4.41
C ALA A 91 -8.70 -5.78 3.81
N ALA A 92 -7.74 -4.91 4.18
CA ALA A 92 -7.62 -3.57 3.64
C ALA A 92 -7.43 -3.59 2.12
N LEU A 93 -6.52 -4.43 1.61
CA LEU A 93 -6.24 -4.54 0.17
C LEU A 93 -7.45 -5.05 -0.61
N ARG A 94 -8.12 -6.10 -0.12
CA ARG A 94 -9.34 -6.63 -0.74
C ARG A 94 -10.50 -5.64 -0.69
N LEU A 95 -10.65 -4.87 0.39
CA LEU A 95 -11.67 -3.83 0.50
C LEU A 95 -11.43 -2.71 -0.51
N VAL A 96 -10.18 -2.22 -0.58
CA VAL A 96 -9.80 -1.17 -1.52
C VAL A 96 -9.99 -1.63 -2.97
N ARG A 97 -9.59 -2.86 -3.33
CA ARG A 97 -9.82 -3.42 -4.67
C ARG A 97 -11.31 -3.54 -5.02
N ARG A 98 -12.19 -3.81 -4.05
CA ARG A 98 -13.65 -3.84 -4.26
C ARG A 98 -14.29 -2.46 -4.33
N ARG A 99 -13.68 -1.45 -3.71
CA ARG A 99 -14.22 -0.08 -3.64
C ARG A 99 -14.24 0.60 -5.01
N GLY A 100 -13.22 0.37 -5.84
CA GLY A 100 -13.18 0.88 -7.21
C GLY A 100 -11.83 0.73 -7.87
#